data_AF-A0A9X6WH37-F1
#
_entry.id   AF-A0A9X6WH37-F1
#
_cell.length_a   1.000
_cell.length_b   1.000
_cell.length_c   1.000
_cell.angle_alpha   90.00
_cell.angle_beta   90.00
_cell.angle_gamma   90.00
#
_symmetry.space_group_name_H-M   'P 1'
#
loop_
_entity.id
_entity.type
_entity.pdbx_description
1 polymer ?
#
loop_
_entity_poly.entity_id
_entity_poly.type
_entity_poly.pdbx_seq_one_letter_code
_entity_poly.pdbx_strand_id
1 'polypeptide(L)'
;MKLLERAISLALKHNSVLISEEVPHRDEKLIWECQEGHQWEDTYGYMRTAFRCKECMIQKKSKERIALAQKMAAEHNGMCLSEEMLYSKEGTLEWKCEKNHIWKSSFYSVKNGSWCPTCAIKGRGPNSKKWTIESLQKLAESRGGNMLSSEYIDQYLHLKWECEHGHQWNAALNDVRNGSWCPLCRKVSLEQVQEAAAVHKGKCLSTSWKNVKDKLLWECENGHQFKKRYNEVKSGFWCQECKKDENLLNAQRKAIELGGKCLSDKYEHSNNKLHWECEHGHTWESRYHSVMAGHWCYVCSRKNYKGRGKLKPRYTIHDMNKIVEKYGGECLSDEYQNATEKLTWRCAEGHVFERNLKNIRRKRWCSECKKMNRNIEPIEVENTSPKKLKFTIEDMQNFAKQYGGECLSTEYLGQRNKLTWKCANGHTWERSLNETRRGYWCTTCKKEEKKKAKL
;
A
#
# COMPACT_ATOMS: atom_id res chain seq x y z
N MET A 1 -32.87 -24.49 -32.40
CA MET A 1 -32.44 -24.02 -33.74
C MET A 1 -31.45 -22.86 -33.66
N LYS A 2 -31.85 -21.58 -33.58
CA LYS A 2 -30.93 -20.42 -33.71
C LYS A 2 -29.77 -20.34 -32.70
N LEU A 3 -29.91 -20.88 -31.48
CA LEU A 3 -28.85 -20.82 -30.46
C LEU A 3 -27.82 -21.94 -30.61
N LEU A 4 -28.24 -23.12 -31.07
CA LEU A 4 -27.36 -24.26 -31.38
C LEU A 4 -26.45 -23.94 -32.56
N GLU A 5 -27.01 -23.41 -33.66
CA GLU A 5 -26.23 -22.96 -34.82
C GLU A 5 -25.18 -21.90 -34.45
N ARG A 6 -25.56 -20.97 -33.55
CA ARG A 6 -24.64 -19.95 -33.02
C ARG A 6 -23.55 -20.54 -32.11
N ALA A 7 -23.86 -21.59 -31.35
CA ALA A 7 -22.90 -22.29 -30.50
C ALA A 7 -21.91 -23.12 -31.34
N ILE A 8 -22.40 -23.84 -32.36
CA ILE A 8 -21.57 -24.58 -33.32
C ILE A 8 -20.66 -23.62 -34.11
N SER A 9 -21.19 -22.51 -34.62
CA SER A 9 -20.39 -21.49 -35.31
C SER A 9 -19.32 -20.88 -34.40
N LEU A 10 -19.63 -20.66 -33.11
CA LEU A 10 -18.66 -20.17 -32.14
C LEU A 10 -17.57 -21.20 -31.84
N ALA A 11 -17.92 -22.49 -31.72
CA ALA A 11 -16.96 -23.57 -31.52
C ALA A 11 -15.96 -23.65 -32.68
N LEU A 12 -16.47 -23.64 -33.93
CA LEU A 12 -15.64 -23.68 -35.14
C LEU A 12 -14.69 -22.48 -35.23
N LYS A 13 -15.15 -21.27 -34.87
CA LYS A 13 -14.32 -20.06 -34.87
C LYS A 13 -13.12 -20.16 -33.90
N HIS A 14 -13.24 -20.97 -32.85
CA HIS A 14 -12.23 -21.13 -31.83
C HIS A 14 -11.58 -22.52 -31.85
N ASN A 15 -11.58 -23.21 -33.00
CA ASN A 15 -10.91 -24.49 -33.16
C ASN A 15 -11.39 -25.53 -32.13
N SER A 16 -12.70 -25.65 -31.98
CA SER A 16 -13.38 -26.55 -31.05
C SER A 16 -14.68 -27.06 -31.65
N VAL A 17 -15.25 -28.10 -31.05
CA VAL A 17 -16.50 -28.76 -31.47
C VAL A 17 -17.48 -28.71 -30.29
N LEU A 18 -18.76 -28.55 -30.60
CA LEU A 18 -19.85 -28.67 -29.63
C LEU A 18 -20.36 -30.11 -29.66
N ILE A 19 -20.32 -30.82 -28.53
CA ILE A 19 -20.80 -32.22 -28.45
C ILE A 19 -22.30 -32.27 -28.15
N SER A 20 -22.82 -31.33 -27.37
CA SER A 20 -24.24 -31.33 -26.96
C SER A 20 -25.19 -31.21 -28.17
N GLU A 21 -26.02 -32.23 -28.39
CA GLU A 21 -26.97 -32.31 -29.52
C GLU A 21 -28.24 -31.46 -29.31
N GLU A 22 -28.59 -31.17 -28.05
CA GLU A 22 -29.74 -30.33 -27.66
C GLU A 22 -29.31 -29.13 -26.81
N VAL A 23 -30.03 -28.01 -26.93
CA VAL A 23 -29.75 -26.78 -26.18
C VAL A 23 -30.96 -26.42 -25.31
N PRO A 24 -30.96 -26.76 -24.02
CA PRO A 24 -32.01 -26.32 -23.13
C PRO A 24 -31.56 -24.98 -22.51
N HIS A 25 -32.30 -23.89 -22.77
CA HIS A 25 -32.10 -22.56 -22.18
C HIS A 25 -30.70 -21.88 -22.28
N ARG A 26 -30.63 -20.61 -21.87
CA ARG A 26 -29.45 -19.73 -22.05
C ARG A 26 -28.35 -19.93 -21.01
N ASP A 27 -28.71 -20.50 -19.88
CA ASP A 27 -27.87 -20.62 -18.68
C ASP A 27 -27.42 -22.06 -18.39
N GLU A 28 -27.79 -23.02 -19.25
CA GLU A 28 -27.33 -24.39 -19.11
C GLU A 28 -25.95 -24.60 -19.71
N LYS A 29 -25.26 -25.59 -19.15
CA LYS A 29 -23.91 -25.94 -19.56
C LYS A 29 -23.99 -26.82 -20.79
N LEU A 30 -23.22 -26.45 -21.80
CA LEU A 30 -23.01 -27.27 -22.99
C LEU A 30 -21.64 -27.94 -22.88
N ILE A 31 -21.47 -29.08 -23.53
CA ILE A 31 -20.21 -29.83 -23.59
C ILE A 31 -19.46 -29.40 -24.85
N TRP A 32 -18.22 -28.97 -24.66
CA TRP A 32 -17.33 -28.48 -25.70
C TRP A 32 -16.06 -29.33 -25.74
N GLU A 33 -15.51 -29.54 -26.92
CA GLU A 33 -14.27 -30.28 -27.15
C GLU A 33 -13.29 -29.44 -27.95
N CYS A 34 -12.02 -29.39 -27.57
CA CYS A 34 -11.00 -28.71 -28.38
C CYS A 34 -10.37 -29.67 -29.39
N GLN A 35 -9.59 -29.14 -30.34
CA GLN A 35 -8.85 -29.94 -31.32
C GLN A 35 -7.89 -30.99 -30.71
N GLU A 36 -7.44 -30.79 -29.46
CA GLU A 36 -6.57 -31.74 -28.75
C GLU A 36 -7.39 -32.81 -27.98
N GLY A 37 -8.71 -32.86 -28.15
CA GLY A 37 -9.60 -33.85 -27.53
C GLY A 37 -9.99 -33.56 -26.07
N HIS A 38 -9.65 -32.39 -25.53
CA HIS A 38 -10.06 -32.02 -24.17
C HIS A 38 -11.52 -31.57 -24.15
N GLN A 39 -12.33 -32.22 -23.32
CA GLN A 39 -13.74 -31.90 -23.15
C GLN A 39 -13.97 -31.07 -21.88
N TRP A 40 -14.86 -30.07 -21.94
CA TRP A 40 -15.27 -29.29 -20.78
C TRP A 40 -16.70 -28.77 -20.88
N GLU A 41 -17.31 -28.52 -19.72
CA GLU A 41 -18.68 -28.01 -19.62
C GLU A 41 -18.69 -26.52 -19.29
N ASP A 42 -19.37 -25.72 -20.12
CA ASP A 42 -19.64 -24.31 -19.81
C ASP A 42 -20.81 -23.75 -20.61
N THR A 43 -21.31 -22.60 -20.18
CA THR A 43 -22.46 -21.93 -20.81
C THR A 43 -22.07 -21.23 -22.11
N TYR A 44 -23.01 -21.15 -23.05
CA TYR A 44 -22.83 -20.38 -24.30
C TYR A 44 -22.44 -18.91 -24.04
N GLY A 45 -23.01 -18.29 -23.00
CA GLY A 45 -22.71 -16.91 -22.63
C GLY A 45 -21.25 -16.70 -22.20
N TYR A 46 -20.73 -17.60 -21.37
CA TYR A 46 -19.34 -17.57 -20.92
C TYR A 46 -18.38 -17.83 -22.09
N MET A 47 -18.68 -18.82 -22.92
CA MET A 47 -17.93 -19.12 -24.14
C MET A 47 -17.80 -17.93 -25.06
N ARG A 48 -18.83 -17.10 -25.22
CA ARG A 48 -18.75 -15.89 -26.05
C ARG A 48 -17.71 -14.86 -25.56
N THR A 49 -17.36 -14.85 -24.27
CA THR A 49 -16.47 -13.85 -23.67
C THR A 49 -15.10 -14.40 -23.28
N ALA A 50 -15.01 -15.69 -22.97
CA ALA A 50 -13.83 -16.31 -22.39
C ALA A 50 -13.50 -17.68 -23.01
N PHE A 51 -13.81 -17.89 -24.30
CA PHE A 51 -13.57 -19.15 -25.02
C PHE A 51 -12.10 -19.59 -24.99
N ARG A 52 -11.75 -20.52 -24.11
CA ARG A 52 -10.41 -21.13 -24.04
C ARG A 52 -10.51 -22.51 -23.39
N CYS A 53 -9.93 -23.52 -24.02
CA CYS A 53 -9.67 -24.79 -23.35
C CYS A 53 -8.67 -24.55 -22.20
N LYS A 54 -9.10 -24.84 -20.97
CA LYS A 54 -8.27 -24.65 -19.76
C LYS A 54 -7.06 -25.58 -19.78
N GLU A 55 -7.23 -26.82 -20.20
CA GLU A 55 -6.15 -27.82 -20.31
C GLU A 55 -5.08 -27.40 -21.33
N CYS A 56 -5.47 -27.00 -22.55
CA CYS A 56 -4.51 -26.48 -23.52
C CYS A 56 -3.78 -25.22 -23.02
N MET A 57 -4.46 -24.35 -22.25
CA MET A 57 -3.81 -23.19 -21.64
C MET A 57 -2.78 -23.62 -20.57
N ILE A 58 -3.14 -24.59 -19.74
CA ILE A 58 -2.27 -25.15 -18.70
C ILE A 58 -1.04 -25.80 -19.34
N GLN A 59 -1.23 -26.63 -20.38
CA GLN A 59 -0.15 -27.26 -21.14
C GLN A 59 0.77 -26.22 -21.80
N LYS A 60 0.22 -25.20 -22.46
CA LYS A 60 1.03 -24.12 -23.07
C LYS A 60 1.87 -23.39 -22.03
N LYS A 61 1.27 -22.99 -20.91
CA LYS A 61 1.98 -22.34 -19.81
C LYS A 61 2.97 -23.27 -19.11
N SER A 62 2.70 -24.57 -19.06
CA SER A 62 3.63 -25.59 -18.55
C SER A 62 4.91 -25.60 -19.39
N LYS A 63 4.75 -25.74 -20.72
CA LYS A 63 5.87 -25.74 -21.68
C LYS A 63 6.71 -24.45 -21.62
N GLU A 64 6.06 -23.28 -21.61
CA GLU A 64 6.76 -21.99 -21.48
C GLU A 64 7.58 -21.89 -20.18
N ARG A 65 7.06 -22.41 -19.07
CA ARG A 65 7.73 -22.36 -17.76
C ARG A 65 8.86 -23.38 -17.64
N ILE A 66 8.73 -24.58 -18.21
CA ILE A 66 9.82 -25.56 -18.28
C ILE A 66 10.96 -25.02 -19.15
N ALA A 67 10.67 -24.41 -20.30
CA ALA A 67 11.69 -23.77 -21.13
C ALA A 67 12.45 -22.67 -20.36
N LEU A 68 11.73 -21.87 -19.57
CA LEU A 68 12.35 -20.87 -18.69
C LEU A 68 13.17 -21.52 -17.57
N ALA A 69 12.69 -22.61 -16.95
CA ALA A 69 13.40 -23.35 -15.92
C ALA A 69 14.71 -23.95 -16.45
N GLN A 70 14.70 -24.51 -17.66
CA GLN A 70 15.89 -25.05 -18.34
C GLN A 70 16.91 -23.94 -18.63
N LYS A 71 16.45 -22.77 -19.11
CA LYS A 71 17.33 -21.60 -19.31
C LYS A 71 17.99 -21.14 -18.01
N MET A 72 17.22 -21.01 -16.95
CA MET A 72 17.73 -20.64 -15.63
C MET A 72 18.73 -21.66 -15.08
N ALA A 73 18.48 -22.95 -15.32
CA ALA A 73 19.40 -23.99 -14.93
C ALA A 73 20.74 -23.87 -15.68
N ALA A 74 20.69 -23.58 -16.98
CA ALA A 74 21.88 -23.37 -17.80
C ALA A 74 22.71 -22.16 -17.33
N GLU A 75 22.06 -21.06 -16.90
CA GLU A 75 22.74 -19.88 -16.32
C GLU A 75 23.55 -20.23 -15.05
N HIS A 76 23.16 -21.29 -14.33
CA HIS A 76 23.85 -21.79 -13.14
C HIS A 76 24.70 -23.04 -13.40
N ASN A 77 25.11 -23.29 -14.65
CA ASN A 77 25.86 -24.48 -15.09
C ASN A 77 25.19 -25.80 -14.66
N GLY A 78 23.87 -25.84 -14.67
CA GLY A 78 23.09 -27.03 -14.34
C GLY A 78 21.95 -27.29 -15.31
N MET A 79 21.09 -28.23 -14.93
CA MET A 79 20.00 -28.73 -15.77
C MET A 79 18.71 -28.84 -14.96
N CYS A 80 17.59 -28.53 -15.58
CA CYS A 80 16.27 -28.91 -15.06
C CYS A 80 15.90 -30.25 -15.71
N LEU A 81 15.66 -31.28 -14.90
CA LEU A 81 15.36 -32.65 -15.33
C LEU A 81 13.86 -32.89 -15.52
N SER A 82 13.01 -31.99 -15.03
CA SER A 82 11.56 -32.11 -15.18
C SER A 82 11.11 -31.69 -16.58
N GLU A 83 10.31 -32.54 -17.22
CA GLU A 83 9.72 -32.29 -18.54
C GLU A 83 8.32 -31.64 -18.44
N GLU A 84 7.65 -31.79 -17.29
CA GLU A 84 6.32 -31.24 -17.04
C GLU A 84 6.20 -30.60 -15.65
N MET A 85 5.42 -29.52 -15.56
CA MET A 85 5.05 -28.90 -14.29
C MET A 85 3.72 -29.46 -13.78
N LEU A 86 3.73 -30.09 -12.60
CA LEU A 86 2.50 -30.40 -11.86
C LEU A 86 1.89 -29.09 -11.34
N TYR A 87 0.69 -28.72 -11.81
CA TYR A 87 -0.06 -27.54 -11.33
C TYR A 87 -0.71 -27.77 -9.95
N SER A 88 0.04 -28.32 -9.00
CA SER A 88 -0.38 -28.41 -7.60
C SER A 88 0.33 -27.33 -6.77
N LYS A 89 -0.19 -27.02 -5.59
CA LYS A 89 0.48 -26.18 -4.58
C LYS A 89 1.87 -26.71 -4.18
N GLU A 90 2.17 -27.96 -4.53
CA GLU A 90 3.37 -28.73 -4.20
C GLU A 90 4.23 -29.02 -5.44
N GLY A 91 3.94 -28.42 -6.59
CA GLY A 91 4.68 -28.65 -7.84
C GLY A 91 6.17 -28.30 -7.72
N THR A 92 6.99 -29.30 -7.42
CA THR A 92 8.45 -29.21 -7.41
C THR A 92 9.01 -29.71 -8.73
N LEU A 93 10.05 -29.04 -9.21
CA LEU A 93 10.88 -29.50 -10.33
C LEU A 93 12.13 -30.18 -9.81
N GLU A 94 12.65 -31.12 -10.57
CA GLU A 94 13.95 -31.75 -10.35
C GLU A 94 15.04 -30.96 -11.07
N TRP A 95 16.09 -30.66 -10.31
CA TRP A 95 17.21 -29.83 -10.75
C TRP A 95 18.51 -30.58 -10.52
N LYS A 96 19.50 -30.35 -11.37
CA LYS A 96 20.84 -30.90 -11.31
C LYS A 96 21.86 -29.77 -11.44
N CYS A 97 22.87 -29.69 -10.58
CA CYS A 97 23.93 -28.67 -10.68
C CYS A 97 25.19 -29.23 -11.36
N GLU A 98 26.15 -28.35 -11.63
CA GLU A 98 27.47 -28.68 -12.21
C GLU A 98 28.20 -29.81 -11.45
N LYS A 99 28.07 -29.85 -10.12
CA LYS A 99 28.66 -30.89 -9.26
C LYS A 99 27.80 -32.16 -9.18
N ASN A 100 26.87 -32.35 -10.11
CA ASN A 100 25.95 -33.49 -10.22
C ASN A 100 25.01 -33.72 -9.03
N HIS A 101 24.78 -32.73 -8.14
CA HIS A 101 23.76 -32.88 -7.10
C HIS A 101 22.37 -32.72 -7.70
N ILE A 102 21.48 -33.67 -7.38
CA ILE A 102 20.08 -33.65 -7.82
C ILE A 102 19.20 -33.26 -6.63
N TRP A 103 18.26 -32.33 -6.81
CA TRP A 103 17.32 -31.94 -5.77
C TRP A 103 15.95 -31.52 -6.33
N LYS A 104 14.93 -31.62 -5.47
CA LYS A 104 13.57 -31.14 -5.75
C LYS A 104 13.39 -29.73 -5.19
N SER A 105 12.94 -28.79 -6.02
CA SER A 105 12.65 -27.42 -5.59
C SER A 105 11.59 -26.77 -6.47
N SER A 106 10.84 -25.82 -5.92
CA SER A 106 9.86 -25.08 -6.69
C SER A 106 10.54 -24.13 -7.68
N PHE A 107 9.87 -23.91 -8.83
CA PHE A 107 10.30 -22.92 -9.83
C PHE A 107 10.60 -21.54 -9.23
N TYR A 108 9.75 -21.08 -8.29
CA TYR A 108 9.91 -19.75 -7.69
C TYR A 108 11.11 -19.65 -6.74
N SER A 109 11.47 -20.74 -6.05
CA SER A 109 12.65 -20.77 -5.17
C SER A 109 13.93 -20.51 -5.96
N VAL A 110 14.06 -21.19 -7.11
CA VAL A 110 15.18 -20.99 -8.05
C VAL A 110 15.14 -19.59 -8.67
N LYS A 111 13.95 -19.12 -9.08
CA LYS A 111 13.76 -17.76 -9.60
C LYS A 111 14.20 -16.66 -8.62
N ASN A 112 14.01 -16.87 -7.33
CA ASN A 112 14.35 -15.91 -6.30
C ASN A 112 15.79 -16.04 -5.78
N GLY A 113 16.63 -16.87 -6.43
CA GLY A 113 18.07 -16.94 -6.18
C GLY A 113 18.55 -18.15 -5.36
N SER A 114 17.68 -19.11 -5.03
CA SER A 114 18.09 -20.35 -4.33
C SER A 114 18.42 -21.46 -5.33
N TRP A 115 19.69 -21.86 -5.40
CA TRP A 115 20.15 -22.88 -6.36
C TRP A 115 20.29 -24.28 -5.72
N CYS A 116 21.52 -24.80 -5.64
CA CYS A 116 21.80 -26.13 -5.13
C CYS A 116 22.04 -26.12 -3.61
N PRO A 117 21.21 -26.79 -2.79
CA PRO A 117 21.36 -26.79 -1.33
C PRO A 117 22.70 -27.41 -0.88
N THR A 118 23.14 -28.48 -1.53
CA THR A 118 24.41 -29.15 -1.19
C THR A 118 25.62 -28.28 -1.51
N CYS A 119 25.62 -27.57 -2.64
CA CYS A 119 26.67 -26.59 -2.97
C CYS A 119 26.61 -25.37 -2.06
N ALA A 120 25.40 -24.88 -1.74
CA ALA A 120 25.20 -23.78 -0.80
C ALA A 120 25.58 -24.13 0.65
N ILE A 121 25.59 -25.42 1.01
CA ILE A 121 26.12 -25.89 2.31
C ILE A 121 27.65 -25.94 2.27
N LYS A 122 28.26 -26.48 1.21
CA LYS A 122 29.73 -26.58 1.06
C LYS A 122 30.43 -25.24 0.80
N GLY A 123 29.73 -24.24 0.25
CA GLY A 123 30.24 -22.89 -0.01
C GLY A 123 30.10 -21.92 1.18
N ARG A 124 29.47 -22.34 2.28
CA ARG A 124 29.55 -21.59 3.55
C ARG A 124 30.95 -21.82 4.09
N GLY A 125 31.72 -20.75 4.26
CA GLY A 125 33.01 -20.83 4.95
C GLY A 125 32.86 -21.53 6.32
N PRO A 126 33.97 -21.96 6.95
CA PRO A 126 34.00 -22.77 8.19
C PRO A 126 33.30 -22.14 9.42
N ASN A 127 32.61 -21.01 9.24
CA ASN A 127 31.94 -20.23 10.28
C ASN A 127 30.40 -20.34 10.27
N SER A 128 29.81 -21.35 9.62
CA SER A 128 28.46 -21.78 10.01
C SER A 128 28.59 -22.55 11.32
N LYS A 129 28.52 -21.86 12.47
CA LYS A 129 28.58 -22.44 13.83
C LYS A 129 27.75 -23.73 13.88
N LYS A 130 28.42 -24.89 13.81
CA LYS A 130 27.82 -26.15 14.24
C LYS A 130 27.65 -26.03 15.75
N TRP A 131 26.43 -26.23 16.22
CA TRP A 131 26.18 -26.38 17.66
C TRP A 131 26.78 -27.71 18.09
N THR A 132 27.69 -27.67 19.04
CA THR A 132 28.18 -28.84 19.77
C THR A 132 27.19 -29.18 20.88
N ILE A 133 27.17 -30.44 21.32
CA ILE A 133 26.36 -30.86 22.48
C ILE A 133 26.65 -29.96 23.70
N GLU A 134 27.93 -29.60 23.90
CA GLU A 134 28.35 -28.69 24.97
C GLU A 134 27.70 -27.29 24.85
N SER A 135 27.60 -26.74 23.63
CA SER A 135 26.92 -25.45 23.42
C SER A 135 25.41 -25.52 23.63
N LEU A 136 24.79 -26.69 23.43
CA LEU A 136 23.38 -26.94 23.70
C LEU A 136 23.11 -27.11 25.20
N GLN A 137 24.01 -27.76 25.92
CA GLN A 137 23.97 -27.87 27.37
C GLN A 137 24.09 -26.49 28.02
N LYS A 138 25.07 -25.67 27.59
CA LYS A 138 25.20 -24.27 28.03
C LYS A 138 23.96 -23.43 27.72
N LEU A 139 23.31 -23.67 26.57
CA LEU A 139 22.04 -23.00 26.23
C LEU A 139 20.92 -23.41 27.20
N ALA A 140 20.83 -24.69 27.55
CA ALA A 140 19.85 -25.17 28.52
C ALA A 140 20.10 -24.58 29.91
N GLU A 141 21.35 -24.60 30.37
CA GLU A 141 21.77 -24.00 31.65
C GLU A 141 21.42 -22.51 31.72
N SER A 142 21.69 -21.76 30.64
CA SER A 142 21.36 -20.32 30.56
C SER A 142 19.86 -20.01 30.66
N ARG A 143 19.01 -21.03 30.47
CA ARG A 143 17.55 -20.94 30.54
C ARG A 143 16.99 -21.62 31.79
N GLY A 144 17.85 -21.99 32.73
CA GLY A 144 17.48 -22.69 33.96
C GLY A 144 16.92 -24.08 33.63
N GLY A 145 17.73 -24.96 33.07
CA GLY A 145 17.31 -26.31 32.75
C GLY A 145 18.41 -27.15 32.10
N ASN A 146 18.06 -28.37 31.69
CA ASN A 146 19.00 -29.37 31.18
C ASN A 146 18.57 -29.88 29.80
N MET A 147 19.54 -30.38 29.05
CA MET A 147 19.31 -31.09 27.79
C MET A 147 19.55 -32.59 28.06
N LEU A 148 18.53 -33.42 27.84
CA LEU A 148 18.53 -34.84 28.18
C LEU A 148 18.90 -35.76 26.99
N SER A 149 18.97 -35.23 25.77
CA SER A 149 19.37 -36.01 24.59
C SER A 149 20.89 -36.15 24.51
N SER A 150 21.38 -37.39 24.41
CA SER A 150 22.82 -37.68 24.28
C SER A 150 23.39 -37.46 22.88
N GLU A 151 22.54 -37.27 21.86
CA GLU A 151 22.94 -37.17 20.46
C GLU A 151 22.30 -35.96 19.76
N TYR A 152 23.10 -35.28 18.91
CA TYR A 152 22.65 -34.18 18.06
C TYR A 152 23.06 -34.45 16.62
N ILE A 153 22.07 -34.79 15.77
CA ILE A 153 22.29 -35.13 14.36
C ILE A 153 22.03 -33.90 13.47
N ASP A 154 20.93 -33.18 13.69
CA ASP A 154 20.63 -31.93 12.98
C ASP A 154 19.75 -30.93 13.76
N GLN A 155 19.55 -29.74 13.18
CA GLN A 155 18.82 -28.61 13.77
C GLN A 155 17.28 -28.74 13.75
N TYR A 156 16.74 -29.78 13.13
CA TYR A 156 15.30 -30.07 12.99
C TYR A 156 14.86 -31.25 13.84
N LEU A 157 15.80 -32.07 14.34
CA LEU A 157 15.52 -33.15 15.27
C LEU A 157 15.03 -32.58 16.60
N HIS A 158 13.94 -33.16 17.13
CA HIS A 158 13.40 -32.76 18.42
C HIS A 158 14.31 -33.31 19.52
N LEU A 159 14.99 -32.41 20.24
CA LEU A 159 15.79 -32.73 21.40
C LEU A 159 14.89 -32.79 22.64
N LYS A 160 15.26 -33.63 23.61
CA LYS A 160 14.59 -33.70 24.90
C LYS A 160 15.22 -32.68 25.85
N TRP A 161 14.39 -31.79 26.38
CA TRP A 161 14.77 -30.71 27.28
C TRP A 161 14.08 -30.88 28.63
N GLU A 162 14.67 -30.32 29.66
CA GLU A 162 14.16 -30.26 31.03
C GLU A 162 14.32 -28.83 31.56
N CYS A 163 13.35 -28.30 32.30
CA CYS A 163 13.45 -26.98 32.94
C CYS A 163 13.75 -27.12 34.44
N GLU A 164 14.05 -26.01 35.09
CA GLU A 164 14.29 -25.89 36.55
C GLU A 164 13.16 -26.47 37.41
N HIS A 165 11.92 -26.48 36.90
CA HIS A 165 10.76 -27.05 37.58
C HIS A 165 10.57 -28.56 37.29
N GLY A 166 11.55 -29.25 36.69
CA GLY A 166 11.52 -30.69 36.40
C GLY A 166 10.62 -31.11 35.22
N HIS A 167 10.03 -30.18 34.48
CA HIS A 167 9.23 -30.51 33.30
C HIS A 167 10.11 -30.97 32.15
N GLN A 168 9.80 -32.13 31.57
CA GLN A 168 10.50 -32.67 30.40
C GLN A 168 9.64 -32.53 29.13
N TRP A 169 10.21 -32.05 28.03
CA TRP A 169 9.51 -31.93 26.74
C TRP A 169 10.45 -32.11 25.54
N ASN A 170 9.87 -32.40 24.38
CA ASN A 170 10.58 -32.50 23.11
C ASN A 170 10.39 -31.22 22.29
N ALA A 171 11.47 -30.61 21.83
CA ALA A 171 11.42 -29.41 20.98
C ALA A 171 12.63 -29.33 20.04
N ALA A 172 12.42 -28.80 18.83
CA ALA A 172 13.51 -28.53 17.91
C ALA A 172 14.41 -27.40 18.44
N LEU A 173 15.72 -27.49 18.17
CA LEU A 173 16.71 -26.50 18.59
C LEU A 173 16.34 -25.08 18.14
N ASN A 174 15.78 -24.94 16.94
CA ASN A 174 15.39 -23.64 16.41
C ASN A 174 14.29 -22.97 17.26
N ASP A 175 13.33 -23.73 17.79
CA ASP A 175 12.23 -23.20 18.60
C ASP A 175 12.72 -22.72 19.97
N VAL A 176 13.61 -23.52 20.58
CA VAL A 176 14.30 -23.19 21.84
C VAL A 176 15.17 -21.95 21.69
N ARG A 177 15.91 -21.85 20.57
CA ARG A 177 16.72 -20.68 20.23
C ARG A 177 15.87 -19.42 20.06
N ASN A 178 14.75 -19.53 19.36
CA ASN A 178 13.85 -18.42 19.06
C ASN A 178 12.98 -18.00 20.27
N GLY A 179 13.19 -18.61 21.45
CA GLY A 179 12.60 -18.16 22.72
C GLY A 179 11.48 -19.05 23.27
N SER A 180 11.13 -20.15 22.60
CA SER A 180 10.14 -21.11 23.12
C SER A 180 10.83 -22.15 24.00
N TRP A 181 10.79 -21.94 25.32
CA TRP A 181 11.41 -22.84 26.31
C TRP A 181 10.44 -23.93 26.77
N CYS A 182 9.97 -23.90 28.02
CA CYS A 182 9.11 -24.93 28.59
C CYS A 182 7.61 -24.64 28.35
N PRO A 183 6.86 -25.54 27.66
CA PRO A 183 5.43 -25.37 27.42
C PRO A 183 4.58 -25.50 28.69
N LEU A 184 5.08 -26.18 29.72
CA LEU A 184 4.41 -26.34 31.00
C LEU A 184 4.63 -25.14 31.92
N CYS A 185 5.85 -24.60 32.02
CA CYS A 185 6.08 -23.31 32.70
C CYS A 185 5.41 -22.12 31.99
N ARG A 186 5.14 -22.25 30.69
CA ARG A 186 4.33 -21.28 29.94
C ARG A 186 2.86 -21.28 30.39
N LYS A 187 2.36 -22.37 30.98
CA LYS A 187 1.03 -22.39 31.60
C LYS A 187 1.14 -21.67 32.93
N VAL A 188 0.64 -20.44 32.94
CA VAL A 188 0.57 -19.60 34.14
C VAL A 188 -0.41 -20.25 35.12
N SER A 189 0.00 -20.46 36.36
CA SER A 189 -0.89 -20.99 37.41
C SER A 189 -1.84 -19.90 37.92
N LEU A 190 -2.97 -20.29 38.51
CA LEU A 190 -3.93 -19.34 39.11
C LEU A 190 -3.27 -18.50 40.22
N GLU A 191 -2.32 -19.08 40.94
CA GLU A 191 -1.51 -18.40 41.97
C GLU A 191 -0.71 -17.24 41.35
N GLN A 192 -0.02 -17.48 40.23
CA GLN A 192 0.73 -16.44 39.52
C GLN A 192 -0.16 -15.33 38.95
N VAL A 193 -1.43 -15.64 38.64
CA VAL A 193 -2.43 -14.63 38.25
C VAL A 193 -2.82 -13.76 39.44
N GLN A 194 -2.98 -14.36 40.62
CA GLN A 194 -3.32 -13.64 41.86
C GLN A 194 -2.16 -12.76 42.34
N GLU A 195 -0.93 -13.25 42.29
CA GLU A 195 0.27 -12.44 42.58
C GLU A 195 0.38 -11.21 41.68
N ALA A 196 0.07 -11.35 40.39
CA ALA A 196 0.07 -10.22 39.45
C ALA A 196 -0.97 -9.14 39.80
N ALA A 197 -2.09 -9.51 40.44
CA ALA A 197 -3.04 -8.54 40.97
C ALA A 197 -2.46 -7.79 42.19
N ALA A 198 -1.76 -8.52 43.07
CA ALA A 198 -1.17 -7.97 44.29
C ALA A 198 -0.08 -6.91 44.00
N VAL A 199 0.72 -7.11 42.95
CA VAL A 199 1.70 -6.10 42.48
C VAL A 199 1.04 -4.75 42.18
N HIS A 200 -0.19 -4.76 41.68
CA HIS A 200 -0.96 -3.56 41.37
C HIS A 200 -1.93 -3.15 42.50
N LYS A 201 -1.71 -3.66 43.72
CA LYS A 201 -2.55 -3.45 44.91
C LYS A 201 -4.04 -3.76 44.65
N GLY A 202 -4.30 -4.76 43.82
CA GLY A 202 -5.64 -5.19 43.48
C GLY A 202 -5.85 -6.67 43.67
N LYS A 203 -7.04 -7.14 43.27
CA LYS A 203 -7.46 -8.53 43.45
C LYS A 203 -7.97 -9.11 42.13
N CYS A 204 -7.70 -10.40 41.91
CA CYS A 204 -8.34 -11.16 40.85
C CYS A 204 -9.62 -11.79 41.44
N LEU A 205 -10.78 -11.45 40.87
CA LEU A 205 -12.09 -11.99 41.30
C LEU A 205 -12.46 -13.29 40.59
N SER A 206 -11.73 -13.66 39.53
CA SER A 206 -11.98 -14.90 38.80
C SER A 206 -11.40 -16.12 39.52
N THR A 207 -12.25 -17.10 39.81
CA THR A 207 -11.91 -18.36 40.50
C THR A 207 -11.49 -19.50 39.57
N SER A 208 -11.68 -19.35 38.25
CA SER A 208 -11.27 -20.35 37.27
C SER A 208 -10.75 -19.70 35.98
N TRP A 209 -9.76 -20.32 35.36
CA TRP A 209 -9.11 -19.83 34.15
C TRP A 209 -8.68 -20.99 33.26
N LYS A 210 -9.01 -20.92 31.96
CA LYS A 210 -8.70 -22.00 31.00
C LYS A 210 -7.46 -21.70 30.17
N ASN A 211 -7.28 -20.46 29.70
CA ASN A 211 -6.13 -20.10 28.86
C ASN A 211 -5.74 -18.61 28.92
N VAL A 212 -4.49 -18.29 28.51
CA VAL A 212 -3.92 -16.92 28.54
C VAL A 212 -4.71 -15.86 27.74
N LYS A 213 -5.59 -16.28 26.83
CA LYS A 213 -6.41 -15.38 26.00
C LYS A 213 -7.74 -15.00 26.66
N ASP A 214 -8.17 -15.75 27.66
CA ASP A 214 -9.41 -15.48 28.39
C ASP A 214 -9.27 -14.20 29.21
N LYS A 215 -10.37 -13.45 29.30
CA LYS A 215 -10.44 -12.24 30.12
C LYS A 215 -10.85 -12.64 31.53
N LEU A 216 -10.02 -12.28 32.49
CA LEU A 216 -10.27 -12.44 33.92
C LEU A 216 -10.88 -11.15 34.46
N LEU A 217 -11.64 -11.27 35.56
CA LEU A 217 -12.22 -10.16 36.28
C LEU A 217 -11.25 -9.71 37.38
N TRP A 218 -10.92 -8.43 37.38
CA TRP A 218 -9.96 -7.80 38.29
C TRP A 218 -10.62 -6.64 39.01
N GLU A 219 -10.12 -6.32 40.19
CA GLU A 219 -10.54 -5.19 41.03
C GLU A 219 -9.31 -4.42 41.50
N CYS A 220 -9.27 -3.10 41.29
CA CYS A 220 -8.17 -2.26 41.79
C CYS A 220 -8.40 -1.78 43.23
N GLU A 221 -7.36 -1.18 43.85
CA GLU A 221 -7.43 -0.54 45.17
C GLU A 221 -8.59 0.46 45.32
N ASN A 222 -8.90 1.21 44.25
CA ASN A 222 -10.01 2.19 44.24
C ASN A 222 -11.40 1.56 44.04
N GLY A 223 -11.52 0.22 44.05
CA GLY A 223 -12.80 -0.50 43.87
C GLY A 223 -13.31 -0.63 42.43
N HIS A 224 -12.55 -0.19 41.42
CA HIS A 224 -12.94 -0.37 40.02
C HIS A 224 -12.80 -1.83 39.57
N GLN A 225 -13.89 -2.42 39.09
CA GLN A 225 -13.93 -3.76 38.54
C GLN A 225 -13.85 -3.75 37.01
N PHE A 226 -12.94 -4.54 36.43
CA PHE A 226 -12.73 -4.57 34.99
C PHE A 226 -12.29 -5.94 34.47
N LYS A 227 -12.58 -6.22 33.19
CA LYS A 227 -12.23 -7.49 32.53
C LYS A 227 -11.01 -7.33 31.63
N LYS A 228 -9.91 -8.03 31.94
CA LYS A 228 -8.65 -7.98 31.18
C LYS A 228 -7.94 -9.32 31.11
N ARG A 229 -7.07 -9.49 30.11
CA ARG A 229 -6.22 -10.68 30.01
C ARG A 229 -5.02 -10.55 30.95
N TYR A 230 -4.50 -11.69 31.41
CA TYR A 230 -3.32 -11.75 32.27
C TYR A 230 -2.10 -11.01 31.67
N ASN A 231 -1.82 -11.20 30.37
CA ASN A 231 -0.68 -10.53 29.73
C ASN A 231 -0.83 -9.00 29.70
N GLU A 232 -2.06 -8.47 29.59
CA GLU A 232 -2.30 -7.02 29.59
C GLU A 232 -2.02 -6.42 30.97
N VAL A 233 -2.45 -7.14 32.03
CA VAL A 233 -2.12 -6.80 33.42
C VAL A 233 -0.62 -6.85 33.66
N LYS A 234 0.05 -7.95 33.26
CA LYS A 234 1.49 -8.14 33.42
C LYS A 234 2.32 -7.06 32.70
N SER A 235 1.85 -6.57 31.55
CA SER A 235 2.51 -5.48 30.82
C SER A 235 2.25 -4.07 31.40
N GLY A 236 1.53 -3.95 32.53
CA GLY A 236 1.27 -2.68 33.21
C GLY A 236 -0.03 -1.99 32.79
N PHE A 237 -0.85 -2.60 31.94
CA PHE A 237 -2.18 -2.06 31.63
C PHE A 237 -3.19 -2.54 32.69
N TRP A 238 -3.16 -1.92 33.87
CA TRP A 238 -4.00 -2.27 35.01
C TRP A 238 -5.41 -1.66 34.95
N CYS A 239 -5.68 -0.54 35.62
CA CYS A 239 -7.02 0.06 35.70
C CYS A 239 -7.15 1.28 34.76
N GLN A 240 -8.15 1.28 33.89
CA GLN A 240 -8.41 2.39 32.98
C GLN A 240 -9.08 3.58 33.68
N GLU A 241 -9.99 3.32 34.62
CA GLU A 241 -10.67 4.39 35.37
C GLU A 241 -9.67 5.15 36.27
N CYS A 242 -8.82 4.44 37.03
CA CYS A 242 -7.75 5.09 37.81
C CYS A 242 -6.83 5.96 36.92
N LYS A 243 -6.54 5.51 35.69
CA LYS A 243 -5.73 6.29 34.74
C LYS A 243 -6.48 7.53 34.23
N LYS A 244 -7.81 7.48 34.10
CA LYS A 244 -8.62 8.66 33.76
C LYS A 244 -8.61 9.68 34.89
N ASP A 245 -8.81 9.22 36.13
CA ASP A 245 -8.76 10.05 37.33
C ASP A 245 -7.39 10.73 37.47
N GLU A 246 -6.31 9.97 37.27
CA GLU A 246 -4.94 10.49 37.30
C GLU A 246 -4.71 11.55 36.20
N ASN A 247 -5.20 11.31 34.97
CA ASN A 247 -5.08 12.29 33.89
C ASN A 247 -5.86 13.57 34.17
N LEU A 248 -7.05 13.48 34.79
CA LEU A 248 -7.81 14.64 35.21
C LEU A 248 -7.07 15.43 36.30
N LEU A 249 -6.52 14.74 37.30
CA LEU A 249 -5.71 15.37 38.35
C LEU A 249 -4.46 16.05 37.77
N ASN A 250 -3.79 15.41 36.81
CA ASN A 250 -2.65 15.98 36.10
C ASN A 250 -3.05 17.20 35.26
N ALA A 251 -4.22 17.16 34.61
CA ALA A 251 -4.79 18.30 33.89
C ALA A 251 -5.02 19.49 34.83
N GLN A 252 -5.65 19.26 35.98
CA GLN A 252 -5.90 20.28 37.00
C GLN A 252 -4.60 20.85 37.56
N ARG A 253 -3.62 19.99 37.88
CA ARG A 253 -2.29 20.43 38.36
C ARG A 253 -1.57 21.28 37.32
N LYS A 254 -1.59 20.86 36.05
CA LYS A 254 -0.95 21.62 34.97
C LYS A 254 -1.64 22.96 34.74
N ALA A 255 -2.96 23.02 34.91
CA ALA A 255 -3.69 24.27 34.85
C ALA A 255 -3.22 25.26 35.92
N ILE A 256 -3.09 24.79 37.16
CA ILE A 256 -2.61 25.60 38.29
C ILE A 256 -1.18 26.07 38.04
N GLU A 257 -0.29 25.20 37.57
CA GLU A 257 1.09 25.54 37.22
C GLU A 257 1.18 26.66 36.16
N LEU A 258 0.25 26.66 35.20
CA LEU A 258 0.17 27.67 34.14
C LEU A 258 -0.67 28.91 34.53
N GLY A 259 -0.94 29.07 35.83
CA GLY A 259 -1.66 30.22 36.39
C GLY A 259 -3.16 30.22 36.08
N GLY A 260 -3.78 29.07 35.83
CA GLY A 260 -5.21 28.98 35.57
C GLY A 260 -5.87 27.77 36.20
N LYS A 261 -7.04 27.37 35.68
CA LYS A 261 -7.88 26.31 36.22
C LYS A 261 -8.43 25.42 35.11
N CYS A 262 -8.58 24.13 35.40
CA CYS A 262 -9.35 23.21 34.57
C CYS A 262 -10.77 23.19 35.13
N LEU A 263 -11.76 23.55 34.31
CA LEU A 263 -13.18 23.63 34.68
C LEU A 263 -13.91 22.29 34.46
N SER A 264 -13.26 21.32 33.83
CA SER A 264 -13.84 20.00 33.64
C SER A 264 -13.63 19.11 34.86
N ASP A 265 -14.70 18.44 35.27
CA ASP A 265 -14.71 17.51 36.42
C ASP A 265 -14.53 16.04 36.02
N LYS A 266 -14.49 15.75 34.72
CA LYS A 266 -14.38 14.37 34.19
C LYS A 266 -13.49 14.32 32.96
N TYR A 267 -12.68 13.26 32.87
CA TYR A 267 -11.87 12.94 31.70
C TYR A 267 -12.26 11.56 31.16
N GLU A 268 -12.94 11.52 30.02
CA GLU A 268 -13.44 10.25 29.46
C GLU A 268 -12.41 9.54 28.58
N HIS A 269 -11.77 10.27 27.66
CA HIS A 269 -10.80 9.72 26.72
C HIS A 269 -9.89 10.80 26.11
N SER A 270 -8.81 10.40 25.42
CA SER A 270 -7.76 11.27 24.87
C SER A 270 -8.23 12.33 23.85
N ASN A 271 -9.31 12.04 23.13
CA ASN A 271 -9.90 12.96 22.17
C ASN A 271 -10.89 13.95 22.78
N ASN A 272 -11.27 13.78 24.05
CA ASN A 272 -12.24 14.65 24.70
C ASN A 272 -11.59 16.00 24.96
N LYS A 273 -12.34 17.07 24.77
CA LYS A 273 -11.89 18.42 25.07
C LYS A 273 -12.25 18.74 26.51
N LEU A 274 -11.26 19.21 27.26
CA LEU A 274 -11.47 19.77 28.58
C LEU A 274 -11.67 21.28 28.45
N HIS A 275 -12.40 21.84 29.41
CA HIS A 275 -12.64 23.27 29.56
C HIS A 275 -11.57 23.85 30.48
N TRP A 276 -10.96 24.96 30.06
CA TRP A 276 -9.84 25.60 30.74
C TRP A 276 -10.12 27.08 30.92
N GLU A 277 -9.56 27.65 31.98
CA GLU A 277 -9.58 29.07 32.30
C GLU A 277 -8.16 29.53 32.62
N CYS A 278 -7.71 30.67 32.09
CA CYS A 278 -6.40 31.25 32.43
C CYS A 278 -6.53 32.33 33.51
N GLU A 279 -5.39 32.77 34.06
CA GLU A 279 -5.29 33.86 35.05
C GLU A 279 -6.04 35.15 34.66
N HIS A 280 -6.13 35.43 33.36
CA HIS A 280 -6.78 36.63 32.83
C HIS A 280 -8.29 36.42 32.56
N GLY A 281 -8.87 35.32 33.04
CA GLY A 281 -10.30 35.00 32.92
C GLY A 281 -10.76 34.50 31.54
N HIS A 282 -9.86 34.24 30.59
CA HIS A 282 -10.27 33.67 29.30
C HIS A 282 -10.56 32.17 29.44
N THR A 283 -11.70 31.74 28.90
CA THR A 283 -12.12 30.34 28.88
C THR A 283 -11.99 29.74 27.47
N TRP A 284 -11.61 28.46 27.38
CA TRP A 284 -11.55 27.74 26.11
C TRP A 284 -11.63 26.23 26.25
N GLU A 285 -11.93 25.55 25.15
CA GLU A 285 -11.89 24.10 25.04
C GLU A 285 -10.61 23.64 24.36
N SER A 286 -9.89 22.70 24.99
CA SER A 286 -8.70 22.09 24.40
C SER A 286 -8.52 20.65 24.86
N ARG A 287 -7.83 19.85 24.05
CA ARG A 287 -7.51 18.46 24.40
C ARG A 287 -6.39 18.44 25.45
N TYR A 288 -6.45 17.46 26.35
CA TYR A 288 -5.45 17.25 27.40
C TYR A 288 -4.01 17.30 26.87
N HIS A 289 -3.68 16.50 25.84
CA HIS A 289 -2.32 16.43 25.30
C HIS A 289 -1.83 17.75 24.69
N SER A 290 -2.73 18.61 24.20
CA SER A 290 -2.34 19.91 23.63
C SER A 290 -1.88 20.87 24.73
N VAL A 291 -2.56 20.86 25.87
CA VAL A 291 -2.15 21.61 27.07
C VAL A 291 -0.85 21.06 27.65
N MET A 292 -0.71 19.74 27.73
CA MET A 292 0.52 19.10 28.20
C MET A 292 1.72 19.40 27.29
N ALA A 293 1.49 19.60 25.99
CA ALA A 293 2.51 20.02 25.03
C ALA A 293 2.88 21.52 25.10
N GLY A 294 2.23 22.29 25.99
CA GLY A 294 2.51 23.72 26.21
C GLY A 294 1.57 24.69 25.48
N HIS A 295 0.51 24.21 24.81
CA HIS A 295 -0.50 25.08 24.21
C HIS A 295 -1.57 25.44 25.24
N TRP A 296 -1.41 26.59 25.89
CA TRP A 296 -2.28 27.08 26.95
C TRP A 296 -3.42 27.97 26.41
N CYS A 297 -3.48 29.24 26.85
CA CYS A 297 -4.50 30.18 26.43
C CYS A 297 -4.15 30.85 25.10
N TYR A 298 -4.96 30.63 24.06
CA TYR A 298 -4.73 31.26 22.74
C TYR A 298 -4.93 32.78 22.78
N VAL A 299 -5.72 33.31 23.71
CA VAL A 299 -5.94 34.76 23.86
C VAL A 299 -4.73 35.42 24.54
N CYS A 300 -4.22 34.84 25.64
CA CYS A 300 -3.02 35.33 26.32
C CYS A 300 -1.76 35.12 25.48
N SER A 301 -1.65 33.98 24.79
CA SER A 301 -0.57 33.72 23.84
C SER A 301 -0.54 34.81 22.76
N ARG A 302 -1.70 35.20 22.21
CA ARG A 302 -1.81 36.30 21.25
C ARG A 302 -1.39 37.68 21.81
N LYS A 303 -1.50 37.93 23.12
CA LYS A 303 -1.10 39.19 23.79
C LYS A 303 0.40 39.22 24.17
N ASN A 304 0.99 38.09 24.60
CA ASN A 304 2.41 37.97 24.99
C ASN A 304 3.37 37.59 23.83
N TYR A 305 2.93 37.78 22.58
CA TYR A 305 3.66 37.41 21.38
C TYR A 305 4.71 38.47 20.98
N LYS A 306 5.78 38.65 21.78
CA LYS A 306 7.00 39.38 21.37
C LYS A 306 7.99 38.51 20.57
N GLY A 307 7.61 37.32 20.10
CA GLY A 307 8.43 36.50 19.21
C GLY A 307 7.60 35.49 18.43
N ARG A 308 7.40 35.76 17.13
CA ARG A 308 6.48 35.18 16.10
C ARG A 308 5.06 35.73 16.03
N GLY A 309 4.98 37.05 15.95
CA GLY A 309 4.06 37.76 15.06
C GLY A 309 2.63 37.21 14.90
N LYS A 310 1.67 38.09 15.21
CA LYS A 310 0.83 38.59 14.11
C LYS A 310 1.76 38.74 12.91
N LEU A 311 1.55 37.96 11.84
CA LEU A 311 2.15 38.31 10.58
C LEU A 311 1.73 39.77 10.35
N LYS A 312 2.64 40.73 10.58
CA LYS A 312 2.61 41.97 9.82
C LYS A 312 2.38 41.48 8.39
N PRO A 313 1.35 41.97 7.69
CA PRO A 313 1.15 41.55 6.32
C PRO A 313 2.52 41.72 5.65
N ARG A 314 3.07 40.62 5.12
CA ARG A 314 4.45 40.56 4.58
C ARG A 314 4.70 41.64 3.52
N TYR A 315 3.62 42.25 3.06
CA TYR A 315 3.53 43.27 2.05
C TYR A 315 2.50 44.30 2.51
N THR A 316 2.81 45.56 2.31
CA THR A 316 1.91 46.71 2.43
C THR A 316 1.20 46.95 1.09
N ILE A 317 0.22 47.86 1.06
CA ILE A 317 -0.39 48.27 -0.21
C ILE A 317 0.64 48.90 -1.16
N HIS A 318 1.65 49.58 -0.62
CA HIS A 318 2.78 50.11 -1.39
C HIS A 318 3.62 49.00 -2.04
N ASP A 319 3.77 47.84 -1.38
CA ASP A 319 4.42 46.67 -1.98
C ASP A 319 3.58 46.03 -3.09
N MET A 320 2.24 46.19 -3.06
CA MET A 320 1.38 45.74 -4.15
C MET A 320 1.71 46.52 -5.43
N ASN A 321 1.89 47.84 -5.34
CA ASN A 321 2.28 48.69 -6.47
C ASN A 321 3.63 48.26 -7.09
N LYS A 322 4.65 47.96 -6.27
CA LYS A 322 5.94 47.43 -6.76
C LYS A 322 5.84 46.07 -7.45
N ILE A 323 4.91 45.20 -7.02
CA ILE A 323 4.70 43.89 -7.65
C ILE A 323 4.09 44.03 -9.04
N VAL A 324 3.26 45.06 -9.25
CA VAL A 324 2.51 45.27 -10.50
C VAL A 324 3.22 46.17 -11.50
N GLU A 325 4.20 46.97 -11.07
CA GLU A 325 5.18 47.63 -11.95
C GLU A 325 5.82 46.64 -12.93
N LYS A 326 6.14 45.42 -12.47
CA LYS A 326 6.69 44.35 -13.33
C LYS A 326 5.73 43.89 -14.44
N TYR A 327 4.43 44.10 -14.26
CA TYR A 327 3.38 43.77 -15.23
C TYR A 327 2.80 45.01 -15.93
N GLY A 328 3.39 46.19 -15.72
CA GLY A 328 2.93 47.46 -16.27
C GLY A 328 1.52 47.86 -15.82
N GLY A 329 1.06 47.38 -14.65
CA GLY A 329 -0.26 47.70 -14.12
C GLY A 329 -0.20 48.41 -12.77
N GLU A 330 -1.35 48.84 -12.28
CA GLU A 330 -1.51 49.57 -11.02
C GLU A 330 -2.53 48.89 -10.09
N CYS A 331 -2.35 49.05 -8.78
CA CYS A 331 -3.31 48.62 -7.78
C CYS A 331 -4.25 49.78 -7.43
N LEU A 332 -5.56 49.59 -7.61
CA LEU A 332 -6.58 50.60 -7.33
C LEU A 332 -7.22 50.43 -5.94
N SER A 333 -6.76 49.45 -5.16
CA SER A 333 -7.22 49.26 -3.78
C SER A 333 -6.39 50.06 -2.81
N ASP A 334 -7.04 50.70 -1.84
CA ASP A 334 -6.38 51.53 -0.84
C ASP A 334 -5.85 50.72 0.35
N GLU A 335 -6.40 49.52 0.58
CA GLU A 335 -6.05 48.68 1.73
C GLU A 335 -5.77 47.22 1.35
N TYR A 336 -4.77 46.62 2.02
CA TYR A 336 -4.46 45.19 1.90
C TYR A 336 -4.52 44.50 3.27
N GLN A 337 -5.49 43.59 3.41
CA GLN A 337 -5.70 42.86 4.66
C GLN A 337 -4.98 41.50 4.68
N ASN A 338 -5.09 40.70 3.62
CA ASN A 338 -4.46 39.37 3.54
C ASN A 338 -4.35 38.83 2.10
N ALA A 339 -3.57 37.75 1.91
CA ALA A 339 -3.24 37.21 0.58
C ALA A 339 -4.39 36.46 -0.14
N THR A 340 -5.53 36.28 0.53
CA THR A 340 -6.71 35.58 0.01
C THR A 340 -7.80 36.55 -0.43
N GLU A 341 -7.85 37.73 0.17
CA GLU A 341 -8.72 38.82 -0.23
C GLU A 341 -8.41 39.32 -1.64
N LYS A 342 -9.45 39.73 -2.34
CA LYS A 342 -9.33 40.29 -3.70
C LYS A 342 -9.04 41.77 -3.58
N LEU A 343 -8.05 42.21 -4.36
CA LEU A 343 -7.78 43.63 -4.63
C LEU A 343 -8.23 43.93 -6.06
N THR A 344 -8.53 45.19 -6.32
CA THR A 344 -8.84 45.75 -7.63
C THR A 344 -7.56 46.25 -8.29
N TRP A 345 -7.33 45.84 -9.53
CA TRP A 345 -6.12 46.12 -10.30
C TRP A 345 -6.49 46.70 -11.67
N ARG A 346 -5.60 47.50 -12.26
CA ARG A 346 -5.67 47.92 -13.67
C ARG A 346 -4.41 47.48 -14.41
N CYS A 347 -4.54 46.88 -15.59
CA CYS A 347 -3.37 46.52 -16.41
C CYS A 347 -2.92 47.67 -17.33
N ALA A 348 -1.76 47.50 -18.00
CA ALA A 348 -1.24 48.45 -18.99
C ALA A 348 -2.26 48.82 -20.08
N GLU A 349 -3.00 47.83 -20.60
CA GLU A 349 -4.08 48.02 -21.59
C GLU A 349 -5.37 48.65 -21.00
N GLY A 350 -5.35 49.11 -19.75
CA GLY A 350 -6.48 49.81 -19.11
C GLY A 350 -7.58 48.91 -18.51
N HIS A 351 -7.51 47.59 -18.62
CA HIS A 351 -8.53 46.70 -18.05
C HIS A 351 -8.50 46.68 -16.52
N VAL A 352 -9.66 46.94 -15.90
CA VAL A 352 -9.85 46.86 -14.45
C VAL A 352 -10.41 45.48 -14.07
N PHE A 353 -9.80 44.82 -13.07
CA PHE A 353 -10.24 43.49 -12.62
C PHE A 353 -9.90 43.23 -11.14
N GLU A 354 -10.67 42.34 -10.52
CA GLU A 354 -10.46 41.93 -9.13
C GLU A 354 -9.68 40.61 -9.03
N ARG A 355 -8.68 40.57 -8.14
CA ARG A 355 -7.93 39.33 -7.85
C ARG A 355 -7.12 39.38 -6.58
N ASN A 356 -6.87 38.20 -6.03
CA ASN A 356 -6.00 38.04 -4.87
C ASN A 356 -4.52 37.86 -5.24
N LEU A 357 -3.65 38.18 -4.28
CA LEU A 357 -2.20 38.14 -4.41
C LEU A 357 -1.66 36.73 -4.72
N LYS A 358 -2.29 35.67 -4.19
CA LYS A 358 -1.92 34.27 -4.48
C LYS A 358 -1.98 33.96 -5.97
N ASN A 359 -3.01 34.45 -6.66
CA ASN A 359 -3.18 34.20 -8.09
C ASN A 359 -2.25 35.06 -8.95
N ILE A 360 -1.92 36.27 -8.51
CA ILE A 360 -0.94 37.15 -9.20
C ILE A 360 0.46 36.54 -9.16
N ARG A 361 0.88 36.02 -8.01
CA ARG A 361 2.17 35.31 -7.87
C ARG A 361 2.29 34.07 -8.75
N ARG A 362 1.15 33.46 -9.12
CA ARG A 362 1.08 32.34 -10.08
C ARG A 362 1.10 32.79 -11.55
N LYS A 363 1.55 34.02 -11.83
CA LYS A 363 1.68 34.64 -13.17
C LYS A 363 0.38 34.66 -13.97
N ARG A 364 -0.76 34.67 -13.28
CA ARG A 364 -2.04 35.00 -13.91
C ARG A 364 -2.19 36.49 -13.60
N TRP A 365 -2.34 37.37 -14.59
CA TRP A 365 -2.47 38.82 -14.34
C TRP A 365 -3.84 39.30 -14.81
N CYS A 366 -3.97 39.77 -16.04
CA CYS A 366 -5.25 40.14 -16.63
C CYS A 366 -5.83 38.98 -17.46
N SER A 367 -7.12 38.65 -17.26
CA SER A 367 -7.82 37.65 -18.07
C SER A 367 -8.15 38.16 -19.47
N GLU A 368 -8.44 39.45 -19.61
CA GLU A 368 -8.77 40.06 -20.90
C GLU A 368 -7.53 40.20 -21.80
N CYS A 369 -6.39 40.67 -21.28
CA CYS A 369 -5.13 40.67 -22.04
C CYS A 369 -4.71 39.25 -22.47
N LYS A 370 -5.00 38.23 -21.65
CA LYS A 370 -4.74 36.83 -22.02
C LYS A 370 -5.67 36.34 -23.13
N LYS A 371 -6.90 36.86 -23.22
CA LYS A 371 -7.82 36.55 -24.33
C LYS A 371 -7.42 37.30 -25.60
N MET A 372 -6.98 38.55 -25.50
CA MET A 372 -6.48 39.31 -26.66
C MET A 372 -5.21 38.71 -27.26
N ASN A 373 -4.26 38.24 -26.43
CA ASN A 373 -3.07 37.49 -26.89
C ASN A 373 -3.36 36.07 -27.43
N ARG A 374 -4.64 35.66 -27.56
CA ARG A 374 -5.01 34.43 -28.30
C ARG A 374 -5.37 34.68 -29.76
N ASN A 375 -5.56 35.94 -30.15
CA ASN A 375 -6.02 36.32 -31.50
C ASN A 375 -4.95 37.02 -32.33
N ILE A 376 -3.68 36.91 -31.95
CA ILE A 376 -2.55 37.38 -32.78
C ILE A 376 -1.79 36.13 -33.21
N GLU A 377 -1.78 35.84 -34.51
CA GLU A 377 -0.91 34.82 -35.09
C GLU A 377 0.55 35.16 -34.74
N PRO A 378 1.38 34.20 -34.29
CA PRO A 378 2.69 34.55 -33.77
C PRO A 378 3.61 35.03 -34.90
N ILE A 379 3.97 36.31 -34.86
CA ILE A 379 5.14 36.84 -35.56
C ILE A 379 6.37 36.27 -34.86
N GLU A 380 7.29 35.73 -35.66
CA GLU A 380 8.55 35.12 -35.20
C GLU A 380 9.40 36.15 -34.43
N VAL A 381 9.69 35.86 -33.17
CA VAL A 381 10.76 36.53 -32.44
C VAL A 381 11.69 35.46 -31.88
N GLU A 382 12.87 35.40 -32.47
CA GLU A 382 14.01 34.61 -32.04
C GLU A 382 14.37 34.92 -30.58
N ASN A 383 14.91 33.91 -29.90
CA ASN A 383 15.51 33.95 -28.55
C ASN A 383 14.58 33.63 -27.37
N THR A 384 14.10 32.38 -27.34
CA THR A 384 14.13 31.61 -26.08
C THR A 384 14.60 30.18 -26.36
N SER A 385 15.56 29.70 -25.57
CA SER A 385 16.21 28.39 -25.71
C SER A 385 15.19 27.24 -25.82
N PRO A 386 15.38 26.27 -26.72
CA PRO A 386 14.38 25.25 -27.01
C PRO A 386 14.16 24.35 -25.78
N LYS A 387 12.92 24.33 -25.28
CA LYS A 387 12.49 23.33 -24.30
C LYS A 387 12.59 21.96 -24.94
N LYS A 388 13.55 21.15 -24.48
CA LYS A 388 13.75 19.76 -24.93
C LYS A 388 12.46 18.97 -24.73
N LEU A 389 11.74 18.69 -25.82
CA LEU A 389 10.52 17.91 -25.79
C LEU A 389 10.86 16.45 -25.46
N LYS A 390 10.00 15.80 -24.66
CA LYS A 390 10.19 14.42 -24.19
C LYS A 390 10.11 13.37 -25.32
N PHE A 391 9.47 13.72 -26.44
CA PHE A 391 9.24 12.85 -27.59
C PHE A 391 9.47 13.65 -28.86
N THR A 392 9.89 12.98 -29.94
CA THR A 392 10.06 13.55 -31.27
C THR A 392 8.84 13.28 -32.16
N ILE A 393 8.78 13.90 -33.35
CA ILE A 393 7.75 13.56 -34.33
C ILE A 393 7.90 12.12 -34.86
N GLU A 394 9.13 11.62 -34.93
CA GLU A 394 9.44 10.25 -35.32
C GLU A 394 8.86 9.24 -34.32
N ASP A 395 8.90 9.55 -33.02
CA ASP A 395 8.20 8.75 -31.99
C ASP A 395 6.69 8.68 -32.24
N MET A 396 6.07 9.76 -32.76
CA MET A 396 4.64 9.80 -33.06
C MET A 396 4.32 8.96 -34.30
N GLN A 397 5.17 9.03 -35.33
CA GLN A 397 5.05 8.21 -36.54
C GLN A 397 5.20 6.72 -36.21
N ASN A 398 6.17 6.36 -35.36
CA ASN A 398 6.34 4.99 -34.87
C ASN A 398 5.16 4.53 -34.03
N PHE A 399 4.62 5.39 -33.17
CA PHE A 399 3.41 5.10 -32.40
C PHE A 399 2.20 4.83 -33.31
N ALA A 400 2.05 5.58 -34.41
CA ALA A 400 0.96 5.34 -35.35
C ALA A 400 1.11 3.99 -36.09
N LYS A 401 2.33 3.66 -36.51
CA LYS A 401 2.64 2.39 -37.19
C LYS A 401 2.30 1.17 -36.32
N GLN A 402 2.49 1.24 -34.99
CA GLN A 402 2.11 0.16 -34.06
C GLN A 402 0.62 -0.21 -34.13
N TYR A 403 -0.24 0.74 -34.50
CA TYR A 403 -1.68 0.52 -34.64
C TYR A 403 -2.13 0.42 -36.11
N GLY A 404 -1.19 0.15 -37.03
CA GLY A 404 -1.45 0.07 -38.47
C GLY A 404 -1.93 1.40 -39.07
N GLY A 405 -1.59 2.54 -38.45
CA GLY A 405 -1.94 3.86 -38.94
C GLY A 405 -0.73 4.75 -39.16
N GLU A 406 -0.99 6.01 -39.51
CA GLU A 406 0.03 7.00 -39.86
C GLU A 406 -0.22 8.29 -39.08
N CYS A 407 0.86 8.93 -38.62
CA CYS A 407 0.82 10.29 -38.11
C CYS A 407 1.10 11.22 -39.29
N LEU A 408 0.11 11.99 -39.72
CA LEU A 408 0.19 12.92 -40.85
C LEU A 408 0.80 14.28 -40.45
N SER A 409 0.92 14.56 -39.16
CA SER A 409 1.62 15.76 -38.70
C SER A 409 3.12 15.66 -38.96
N THR A 410 3.69 16.75 -39.47
CA THR A 410 5.12 16.91 -39.75
C THR A 410 5.89 17.44 -38.54
N GLU A 411 5.20 18.00 -37.54
CA GLU A 411 5.82 18.60 -36.36
C GLU A 411 5.10 18.18 -35.06
N TYR A 412 5.90 18.03 -33.99
CA TYR A 412 5.40 17.74 -32.65
C TYR A 412 5.78 18.85 -31.69
N LEU A 413 4.78 19.65 -31.31
CA LEU A 413 4.94 20.81 -30.42
C LEU A 413 4.65 20.49 -28.94
N GLY A 414 4.36 19.22 -28.62
CA GLY A 414 4.20 18.74 -27.24
C GLY A 414 2.92 17.94 -26.97
N GLN A 415 2.83 17.37 -25.77
CA GLN A 415 1.83 16.32 -25.42
C GLN A 415 0.36 16.78 -25.41
N ARG A 416 0.11 18.09 -25.47
CA ARG A 416 -1.24 18.69 -25.47
C ARG A 416 -1.63 19.24 -26.85
N ASN A 417 -0.68 19.35 -27.77
CA ASN A 417 -0.94 19.82 -29.12
C ASN A 417 -1.57 18.68 -29.90
N LYS A 418 -2.56 19.02 -30.73
CA LYS A 418 -3.24 18.02 -31.56
C LYS A 418 -2.32 17.61 -32.69
N LEU A 419 -2.32 16.32 -32.97
CA LEU A 419 -1.69 15.71 -34.14
C LEU A 419 -2.79 15.12 -35.01
N THR A 420 -2.55 15.08 -36.31
CA THR A 420 -3.44 14.49 -37.29
C THR A 420 -3.02 13.05 -37.49
N TRP A 421 -3.93 12.14 -37.17
CA TRP A 421 -3.72 10.70 -37.23
C TRP A 421 -4.61 10.09 -38.31
N LYS A 422 -4.13 9.03 -38.95
CA LYS A 422 -4.85 8.23 -39.94
C LYS A 422 -4.78 6.76 -39.54
N CYS A 423 -5.89 6.02 -39.56
CA CYS A 423 -5.87 4.57 -39.28
C CYS A 423 -5.78 3.74 -40.57
N ALA A 424 -5.58 2.42 -40.42
CA ALA A 424 -5.57 1.45 -41.53
C ALA A 424 -6.81 1.53 -42.43
N ASN A 425 -7.99 1.83 -41.84
CA ASN A 425 -9.25 1.95 -42.59
C ASN A 425 -9.41 3.32 -43.27
N GLY A 426 -8.39 4.17 -43.27
CA GLY A 426 -8.40 5.47 -43.95
C GLY A 426 -9.04 6.63 -43.16
N HIS A 427 -9.57 6.38 -41.95
CA HIS A 427 -10.15 7.45 -41.14
C HIS A 427 -9.09 8.39 -40.59
N THR A 428 -9.32 9.71 -40.74
CA THR A 428 -8.46 10.76 -40.22
C THR A 428 -9.09 11.47 -39.02
N TRP A 429 -8.31 11.78 -37.98
CA TRP A 429 -8.78 12.55 -36.82
C TRP A 429 -7.66 13.37 -36.17
N GLU A 430 -8.05 14.43 -35.46
CA GLU A 430 -7.12 15.30 -34.73
C GLU A 430 -7.23 15.09 -33.22
N ARG A 431 -6.15 14.62 -32.59
CA ARG A 431 -6.08 14.43 -31.13
C ARG A 431 -4.67 14.61 -30.61
N SER A 432 -4.54 15.01 -29.35
CA SER A 432 -3.23 15.06 -28.70
C SER A 432 -2.73 13.66 -28.30
N LEU A 433 -1.41 13.49 -28.16
CA LEU A 433 -0.79 12.22 -27.75
C LEU A 433 -1.39 11.66 -26.45
N ASN A 434 -1.66 12.51 -25.46
CA ASN A 434 -2.23 12.08 -24.18
C ASN A 434 -3.66 11.52 -24.33
N GLU A 435 -4.44 12.10 -25.23
CA GLU A 435 -5.80 11.66 -25.51
C GLU A 435 -5.81 10.36 -26.31
N THR A 436 -4.89 10.22 -27.28
CA THR A 436 -4.73 9.00 -28.07
C THR A 436 -4.26 7.82 -27.22
N ARG A 437 -3.36 8.03 -26.24
CA ARG A 437 -2.91 6.98 -25.29
C ARG A 437 -3.98 6.51 -24.31
N ARG A 438 -4.86 7.41 -23.87
CA ARG A 438 -5.91 7.10 -22.87
C ARG A 438 -7.21 6.57 -23.50
N GLY A 439 -7.40 6.78 -24.80
CA GLY A 439 -8.62 6.43 -25.52
C GLY A 439 -8.41 5.34 -26.57
N TYR A 440 -9.45 5.09 -27.36
CA TYR A 440 -9.35 4.22 -28.54
C TYR A 440 -8.54 4.91 -29.64
N TRP A 441 -7.73 4.12 -30.35
CA TRP A 441 -6.92 4.56 -31.50
C TRP A 441 -7.80 5.26 -32.53
N CYS A 442 -8.74 4.55 -33.17
CA CYS A 442 -9.73 5.14 -34.07
C CYS A 442 -11.14 4.95 -33.52
N THR A 443 -11.84 6.05 -33.23
CA THR A 443 -13.22 6.00 -32.69
C THR A 443 -14.25 5.59 -33.75
N THR A 444 -14.00 5.89 -35.03
CA THR A 444 -14.87 5.50 -36.15
C THR A 444 -14.84 4.00 -36.39
N CYS A 445 -13.66 3.39 -36.55
CA CYS A 445 -13.52 1.92 -36.64
C CYS A 445 -14.23 1.20 -35.49
N LYS A 446 -14.09 1.69 -34.25
CA LYS A 446 -14.78 1.10 -33.10
C LYS A 446 -16.30 1.21 -33.18
N LYS A 447 -16.83 2.32 -33.72
CA LYS A 447 -18.28 2.49 -33.92
C LYS A 447 -18.79 1.55 -35.02
N GLU A 448 -18.02 1.34 -36.08
CA GLU A 448 -18.35 0.42 -37.17
C GLU A 448 -18.31 -1.05 -36.73
N GLU A 449 -17.29 -1.45 -35.95
CA GLU A 449 -17.25 -2.77 -35.30
C GLU A 449 -18.47 -3.02 -34.42
N LYS A 450 -18.90 -2.01 -33.65
CA LYS A 450 -20.11 -2.10 -32.81
C LYS A 450 -21.40 -2.16 -33.61
N LYS A 451 -21.48 -1.54 -34.79
CA LYS A 451 -22.63 -1.64 -35.69
C LYS A 451 -22.67 -3.01 -36.37
N LYS A 452 -21.52 -3.51 -36.86
CA LYS A 452 -21.38 -4.86 -37.42
C LYS A 452 -21.63 -5.98 -36.42
N ALA A 453 -21.43 -5.73 -35.12
CA ALA A 453 -21.75 -6.68 -34.05
C ALA A 453 -23.22 -6.64 -33.57
N LYS A 454 -24.03 -5.70 -34.10
CA LYS A 454 -25.46 -5.54 -33.78
C LYS A 454 -26.39 -5.94 -34.94
N LEU A 455 -25.86 -5.97 -36.17
CA LEU A 455 -26.42 -6.70 -37.31
C LEU A 455 -26.02 -8.18 -37.17
#